data_AF-A0A7M5XFQ0-F1
#
_entry.id   AF-A0A7M5XFQ0-F1
#
_cell.length_a   1.000
_cell.length_b   1.000
_cell.length_c   1.000
_cell.angle_alpha   90.00
_cell.angle_beta   90.00
_cell.angle_gamma   90.00
#
_symmetry.space_group_name_H-M   'P 1'
#
loop_
_entity.id
_entity.type
_entity.pdbx_description
1 polymer ?
#
loop_
_entity_poly.entity_id
_entity_poly.type
_entity_poly.pdbx_seq_one_letter_code
_entity_poly.pdbx_strand_id
1 'polypeptide(L)'
;MKYSTVLMKIFATISKYTQSTSSSSDPEEMLAQLKLAGKESLVDTIINIMLKEGFTADDLDKLPIGYQIPIKEIFHHTRSTNQIAMSLETAMFLGREDIVSLKQLELKENTNLSSKLKPSHDEDDKDGMLIDEQMFEIRFKDDLRVHEVKRLLNSSVPVTVSVEQKPDMNDHAFAKEEESKLLILSKRTMSLSVARGMLTLGTAEPKSSKAVIIPTLDLSGRSSTSNKTVQIPQSDLNALLLWPNFHNGVAAGLKIARENCKVDSTWILLNKLKYSELNASHSGFLFALGLMGHLSSLPKLHLHDYLIKGHALTTVALLIGTAATKIGTKNTDAYKLLCLHLDSLLPPTALELNIPRISQTASALSLGLLFFGTGDLHLVKILLREIGKPPGVEIESSNDRESHALSAGLALGMIMIGQGTDNMKILDWDVFNLLYNYINRGKKNELV
;
A
#
# COMPACT_ATOMS: atom_id res chain seq x y z
N MET A 1 -8.81 -7.91 -58.16
CA MET A 1 -9.45 -6.57 -58.01
C MET A 1 -9.58 -6.11 -56.55
N LYS A 2 -9.92 -6.97 -55.58
CA LYS A 2 -10.20 -6.58 -54.19
C LYS A 2 -9.11 -5.73 -53.50
N TYR A 3 -7.84 -5.97 -53.77
CA TYR A 3 -6.71 -5.27 -53.12
C TYR A 3 -6.15 -4.08 -53.93
N SER A 4 -6.63 -3.85 -55.15
CA SER A 4 -6.06 -2.82 -56.04
C SER A 4 -6.32 -1.41 -55.51
N THR A 5 -7.50 -1.19 -54.92
CA THR A 5 -7.91 0.08 -54.33
C THR A 5 -7.06 0.44 -53.11
N VAL A 6 -6.71 -0.55 -52.28
CA VAL A 6 -5.87 -0.38 -51.09
C VAL A 6 -4.44 -0.04 -51.51
N LEU A 7 -3.86 -0.81 -52.44
CA LEU A 7 -2.53 -0.55 -52.98
C LEU A 7 -2.45 0.83 -53.65
N MET A 8 -3.44 1.21 -54.46
CA MET A 8 -3.49 2.53 -55.09
C MET A 8 -3.52 3.67 -54.05
N LYS A 9 -4.28 3.52 -52.96
CA LYS A 9 -4.32 4.51 -51.86
C LYS A 9 -2.97 4.59 -51.12
N ILE A 10 -2.30 3.47 -50.89
CA ILE A 10 -0.97 3.42 -50.25
C ILE A 10 0.06 4.11 -51.13
N PHE A 11 0.18 3.71 -52.39
CA PHE A 11 1.15 4.28 -53.32
C PHE A 11 0.84 5.74 -53.67
N ALA A 12 -0.43 6.16 -53.70
CA ALA A 12 -0.79 7.57 -53.84
C ALA A 12 -0.37 8.40 -52.62
N THR A 13 -0.48 7.85 -51.41
CA THR A 13 -0.03 8.51 -50.18
C THR A 13 1.49 8.66 -50.15
N ILE A 14 2.21 7.61 -50.57
CA ILE A 14 3.67 7.64 -50.73
C ILE A 14 4.07 8.67 -51.80
N SER A 15 3.40 8.67 -52.95
CA SER A 15 3.67 9.59 -54.06
C SER A 15 3.42 11.06 -53.71
N LYS A 16 2.38 11.36 -52.93
CA LYS A 16 2.11 12.72 -52.44
C LYS A 16 3.21 13.21 -51.51
N TYR A 17 3.79 12.33 -50.70
CA TYR A 17 4.87 12.65 -49.78
C TYR A 17 6.22 12.85 -50.49
N THR A 18 6.49 12.07 -51.54
CA THR A 18 7.71 12.24 -52.36
C THR A 18 7.66 13.52 -53.21
N GLN A 19 6.48 13.96 -53.64
CA GLN A 19 6.31 15.22 -54.38
C GLN A 19 6.50 16.46 -53.50
N SER A 20 6.27 16.37 -52.19
CA SER A 20 6.53 17.48 -51.26
C SER A 20 8.01 17.60 -50.82
N THR A 21 8.86 16.63 -51.14
CA THR A 21 10.26 16.55 -50.69
C THR A 21 11.30 16.64 -51.81
N SER A 22 10.88 16.77 -53.07
CA SER A 22 11.78 16.71 -54.22
C SER A 22 12.50 18.03 -54.51
N SER A 23 13.76 18.15 -54.07
CA SER A 23 14.74 19.07 -54.65
C SER A 23 16.16 18.49 -54.74
N SER A 24 16.33 17.18 -54.94
CA SER A 24 17.61 16.63 -55.42
C SER A 24 17.40 15.37 -56.27
N SER A 25 18.34 15.11 -57.18
CA SER A 25 18.26 14.16 -58.29
C SER A 25 19.27 13.02 -58.17
N ASP A 26 19.63 12.65 -56.94
CA ASP A 26 20.59 11.56 -56.67
C ASP A 26 19.89 10.32 -56.09
N PRO A 27 20.06 9.11 -56.67
CA PRO A 27 19.39 7.89 -56.21
C PRO A 27 19.81 7.46 -54.79
N GLU A 28 21.07 7.70 -54.40
CA GLU A 28 21.56 7.44 -53.03
C GLU A 28 21.02 8.45 -52.02
N GLU A 29 20.82 9.71 -52.42
CA GLU A 29 20.12 10.70 -51.59
C GLU A 29 18.63 10.40 -51.47
N MET A 30 17.97 9.88 -52.52
CA MET A 30 16.58 9.40 -52.42
C MET A 30 16.45 8.23 -51.43
N LEU A 31 17.40 7.29 -51.44
CA LEU A 31 17.45 6.19 -50.47
C LEU A 31 17.81 6.67 -49.05
N ALA A 32 18.62 7.74 -48.93
CA ALA A 32 18.95 8.37 -47.66
C ALA A 32 17.79 9.24 -47.11
N GLN A 33 17.00 9.90 -47.96
CA GLN A 33 15.75 10.60 -47.61
C GLN A 33 14.62 9.62 -47.27
N LEU A 34 14.75 8.36 -47.68
CA LEU A 34 13.94 7.27 -47.17
C LEU A 34 14.24 6.94 -45.70
N LYS A 35 15.37 7.35 -45.11
CA LYS A 35 15.61 7.20 -43.66
C LYS A 35 14.46 7.84 -42.88
N LEU A 36 13.68 6.97 -42.24
CA LEU A 36 12.46 7.23 -41.49
C LEU A 36 12.68 8.05 -40.19
N ALA A 37 13.63 8.99 -40.17
CA ALA A 37 14.02 9.70 -38.95
C ALA A 37 13.04 10.80 -38.48
N GLY A 38 11.85 10.90 -39.10
CA GLY A 38 10.77 11.82 -38.70
C GLY A 38 9.36 11.36 -39.12
N LYS A 39 9.15 10.05 -39.31
CA LYS A 39 8.05 9.46 -40.10
C LYS A 39 7.03 8.62 -39.31
N GLU A 40 6.77 8.90 -38.03
CA GLU A 40 5.69 8.18 -37.30
C GLU A 40 4.31 8.43 -37.94
N SER A 41 4.02 9.67 -38.37
CA SER A 41 2.70 10.03 -38.91
C SER A 41 2.36 9.41 -40.27
N LEU A 42 3.34 9.23 -41.17
CA LEU A 42 3.10 8.65 -42.50
C LEU A 42 2.86 7.14 -42.40
N VAL A 43 3.65 6.45 -41.58
CA VAL A 43 3.53 5.02 -41.35
C VAL A 43 2.20 4.70 -40.65
N ASP A 44 1.84 5.47 -39.63
CA ASP A 44 0.54 5.34 -38.96
C ASP A 44 -0.63 5.63 -39.91
N THR A 45 -0.48 6.58 -40.84
CA THR A 45 -1.51 6.86 -41.86
C THR A 45 -1.70 5.69 -42.82
N ILE A 46 -0.61 5.05 -43.27
CA ILE A 46 -0.66 3.88 -44.14
C ILE A 46 -1.34 2.70 -43.44
N ILE A 47 -0.99 2.45 -42.18
CA ILE A 47 -1.58 1.37 -41.39
C ILE A 47 -3.07 1.65 -41.12
N ASN A 48 -3.44 2.88 -40.80
CA ASN A 48 -4.84 3.26 -40.63
C ASN A 48 -5.68 3.11 -41.91
N ILE A 49 -5.09 3.36 -43.09
CA ILE A 49 -5.75 3.10 -44.38
C ILE A 49 -5.95 1.59 -44.58
N MET A 50 -4.94 0.77 -44.27
CA MET A 50 -5.05 -0.69 -44.36
C MET A 50 -6.14 -1.24 -43.42
N LEU A 51 -6.16 -0.77 -42.17
CA LEU A 51 -7.17 -1.17 -41.18
C LEU A 51 -8.59 -0.74 -41.59
N LYS A 52 -8.78 0.49 -42.07
CA LYS A 52 -10.09 0.99 -42.53
C LYS A 52 -10.69 0.21 -43.69
N GLU A 53 -9.84 -0.35 -44.55
CA GLU A 53 -10.27 -1.15 -45.70
C GLU A 53 -10.38 -2.65 -45.36
N GLY A 54 -10.17 -3.04 -44.10
CA GLY A 54 -10.27 -4.43 -43.64
C GLY A 54 -9.17 -5.33 -44.18
N PHE A 55 -8.00 -4.78 -44.50
CA PHE A 55 -6.85 -5.52 -45.00
C PHE A 55 -6.19 -6.30 -43.86
N THR A 56 -6.09 -7.63 -43.97
CA THR A 56 -5.52 -8.49 -42.92
C THR A 56 -4.08 -8.90 -43.21
N ALA A 57 -3.35 -9.39 -42.20
CA ALA A 57 -1.99 -9.91 -42.38
C ALA A 57 -1.96 -11.08 -43.38
N ASP A 58 -2.98 -11.93 -43.40
CA ASP A 58 -3.13 -13.03 -44.35
C ASP A 58 -3.34 -12.55 -45.80
N ASP A 59 -3.87 -11.35 -45.98
CA ASP A 59 -4.04 -10.73 -47.31
C ASP A 59 -2.71 -10.16 -47.83
N LEU A 60 -1.81 -9.75 -46.94
CA LEU A 60 -0.45 -9.33 -47.30
C LEU A 60 0.37 -10.49 -47.88
N ASP A 61 0.18 -11.69 -47.35
CA ASP A 61 0.91 -12.88 -47.83
C ASP A 61 0.40 -13.40 -49.18
N LYS A 62 -0.80 -12.97 -49.61
CA LYS A 62 -1.35 -13.27 -50.95
C LYS A 62 -0.89 -12.29 -52.03
N LEU A 63 -0.18 -11.21 -51.66
CA LEU A 63 0.31 -10.22 -52.61
C LEU A 63 1.60 -10.69 -53.32
N PRO A 64 1.81 -10.29 -54.59
CA PRO A 64 3.08 -10.49 -55.27
C PRO A 64 4.24 -9.84 -54.50
N ILE A 65 5.41 -10.46 -54.57
CA ILE A 65 6.58 -10.12 -53.73
C ILE A 65 6.99 -8.63 -53.83
N GLY A 66 6.80 -8.02 -55.01
CA GLY A 66 7.13 -6.61 -55.26
C GLY A 66 6.27 -5.62 -54.47
N TYR A 67 5.06 -6.00 -54.07
CA TYR A 67 4.20 -5.20 -53.19
C TYR A 67 4.32 -5.61 -51.73
N GLN A 68 4.67 -6.87 -51.48
CA GLN A 68 4.78 -7.45 -50.15
C GLN A 68 5.99 -6.89 -49.38
N ILE A 69 7.17 -6.81 -50.02
CA ILE A 69 8.43 -6.40 -49.36
C ILE A 69 8.35 -4.96 -48.80
N PRO A 70 7.93 -3.94 -49.57
CA PRO A 70 7.87 -2.57 -49.06
C PRO A 70 6.92 -2.42 -47.86
N ILE A 71 5.79 -3.14 -47.89
CA ILE A 71 4.81 -3.12 -46.80
C ILE A 71 5.36 -3.84 -45.55
N LYS A 72 6.03 -4.98 -45.73
CA LYS A 72 6.69 -5.70 -44.61
C LYS A 72 7.84 -4.89 -43.99
N GLU A 73 8.59 -4.15 -44.80
CA GLU A 73 9.64 -3.24 -44.31
C GLU A 73 9.04 -2.10 -43.46
N ILE A 74 7.91 -1.55 -43.91
CA ILE A 74 7.16 -0.56 -43.12
C ILE A 74 6.75 -1.15 -41.78
N PHE A 75 6.18 -2.37 -41.74
CA PHE A 75 5.77 -3.02 -40.49
C PHE A 75 6.94 -3.29 -39.56
N HIS A 76 8.09 -3.70 -40.09
CA HIS A 76 9.31 -3.92 -39.32
C HIS A 76 9.75 -2.62 -38.63
N HIS A 77 9.73 -1.49 -39.35
CA HIS A 77 10.02 -0.18 -38.77
C HIS A 77 8.96 0.30 -37.76
N THR A 78 7.67 0.05 -37.99
CA THR A 78 6.65 0.45 -36.99
C THR A 78 6.78 -0.37 -35.71
N ARG A 79 7.15 -1.66 -35.85
CA ARG A 79 7.34 -2.58 -34.73
C ARG A 79 8.48 -2.12 -33.80
N SER A 80 9.51 -1.49 -34.33
CA SER A 80 10.63 -0.98 -33.52
C SER A 80 10.33 0.34 -32.79
N THR A 81 9.38 1.15 -33.29
CA THR A 81 9.30 2.58 -32.92
C THR A 81 8.12 2.92 -32.00
N ASN A 82 6.92 2.36 -32.22
CA ASN A 82 5.67 2.82 -31.58
C ASN A 82 5.12 1.87 -30.49
N GLN A 83 5.85 1.64 -29.40
CA GLN A 83 5.51 0.54 -28.48
C GLN A 83 4.29 0.76 -27.55
N ILE A 84 3.89 2.00 -27.23
CA ILE A 84 2.90 2.25 -26.16
C ILE A 84 1.61 2.92 -26.68
N ALA A 85 1.70 3.85 -27.62
CA ALA A 85 0.54 4.58 -28.15
C ALA A 85 -0.29 3.82 -29.20
N MET A 86 0.17 2.63 -29.63
CA MET A 86 -0.43 1.86 -30.72
C MET A 86 -1.86 1.37 -30.39
N SER A 87 -2.81 1.48 -31.31
CA SER A 87 -4.17 0.97 -31.10
C SER A 87 -4.20 -0.58 -31.01
N LEU A 88 -5.24 -1.16 -30.38
CA LEU A 88 -5.41 -2.62 -30.29
C LEU A 88 -5.44 -3.29 -31.67
N GLU A 89 -6.19 -2.70 -32.60
CA GLU A 89 -6.33 -3.18 -33.98
C GLU A 89 -4.99 -3.14 -34.72
N THR A 90 -4.22 -2.06 -34.54
CA THR A 90 -2.88 -1.92 -35.12
C THR A 90 -1.90 -2.94 -34.54
N ALA A 91 -1.95 -3.21 -33.23
CA ALA A 91 -1.09 -4.19 -32.58
C ALA A 91 -1.39 -5.63 -33.03
N MET A 92 -2.68 -5.96 -33.19
CA MET A 92 -3.11 -7.25 -33.75
C MET A 92 -2.63 -7.40 -35.20
N PHE A 93 -2.76 -6.35 -36.00
CA PHE A 93 -2.35 -6.36 -37.40
C PHE A 93 -0.83 -6.48 -37.59
N LEU A 94 -0.04 -5.89 -36.69
CA LEU A 94 1.43 -5.98 -36.69
C LEU A 94 1.98 -7.27 -36.03
N GLY A 95 1.11 -8.16 -35.54
CA GLY A 95 1.52 -9.39 -34.85
C GLY A 95 2.24 -9.14 -33.52
N ARG A 96 1.93 -8.02 -32.84
CA ARG A 96 2.46 -7.66 -31.52
C ARG A 96 1.53 -8.17 -30.42
N GLU A 97 1.58 -9.47 -30.20
CA GLU A 97 0.76 -10.17 -29.19
C GLU A 97 1.01 -9.68 -27.77
N ASP A 98 2.20 -9.15 -27.49
CA ASP A 98 2.58 -8.53 -26.22
C ASP A 98 1.71 -7.30 -25.90
N ILE A 99 1.58 -6.37 -26.85
CA ILE A 99 0.75 -5.15 -26.69
C ILE A 99 -0.73 -5.51 -26.67
N VAL A 100 -1.15 -6.47 -27.50
CA VAL A 100 -2.53 -6.97 -27.51
C VAL A 100 -2.88 -7.57 -26.16
N SER A 101 -2.01 -8.41 -25.59
CA SER A 101 -2.22 -9.02 -24.28
C SER A 101 -2.29 -7.97 -23.17
N LEU A 102 -1.39 -6.97 -23.18
CA LEU A 102 -1.40 -5.87 -22.21
C LEU A 102 -2.71 -5.06 -22.29
N LYS A 103 -3.13 -4.64 -23.49
CA LYS A 103 -4.38 -3.86 -23.66
C LYS A 103 -5.62 -4.69 -23.38
N GLN A 104 -5.62 -5.98 -23.70
CA GLN A 104 -6.71 -6.87 -23.30
C GLN A 104 -6.78 -7.07 -21.79
N LEU A 105 -5.65 -7.04 -21.09
CA LEU A 105 -5.62 -7.05 -19.62
C LEU A 105 -6.18 -5.74 -19.06
N GLU A 106 -5.76 -4.57 -19.57
CA GLU A 106 -6.33 -3.26 -19.19
C GLU A 106 -7.85 -3.17 -19.45
N LEU A 107 -8.33 -3.75 -20.56
CA LEU A 107 -9.77 -3.81 -20.89
C LEU A 107 -10.53 -4.80 -19.99
N LYS A 108 -9.91 -5.93 -19.60
CA LYS A 108 -10.47 -6.89 -18.65
C LYS A 108 -10.47 -6.37 -17.22
N GLU A 109 -9.53 -5.51 -16.84
CA GLU A 109 -9.57 -4.78 -15.56
C GLU A 109 -10.79 -3.84 -15.50
N ASN A 110 -11.15 -3.20 -16.61
CA ASN A 110 -12.37 -2.39 -16.72
C ASN A 110 -13.67 -3.21 -16.86
N THR A 111 -13.58 -4.48 -17.28
CA THR A 111 -14.71 -5.41 -17.40
C THR A 111 -14.55 -6.60 -16.46
N ASN A 112 -14.65 -6.31 -15.16
CA ASN A 112 -15.18 -7.21 -14.13
C ASN A 112 -14.95 -8.73 -14.40
N LEU A 113 -13.78 -9.29 -14.09
CA LEU A 113 -13.68 -10.70 -13.66
C LEU A 113 -12.29 -11.04 -13.10
N SER A 114 -12.34 -11.71 -11.96
CA SER A 114 -11.27 -12.34 -11.18
C SER A 114 -10.13 -12.91 -12.02
N SER A 115 -8.90 -12.53 -11.67
CA SER A 115 -7.71 -13.24 -12.12
C SER A 115 -7.85 -14.71 -11.68
N LYS A 116 -7.66 -15.65 -12.62
CA LYS A 116 -7.57 -17.08 -12.33
C LYS A 116 -6.18 -17.37 -11.75
N LEU A 117 -5.88 -16.82 -10.57
CA LEU A 117 -4.87 -17.44 -9.72
C LEU A 117 -5.46 -18.77 -9.26
N LYS A 118 -4.74 -19.87 -9.51
CA LYS A 118 -5.14 -21.19 -9.01
C LYS A 118 -5.42 -21.04 -7.51
N PRO A 119 -6.57 -21.51 -6.99
CA PRO A 119 -6.81 -21.47 -5.57
C PRO A 119 -5.77 -22.37 -4.90
N SER A 120 -4.72 -21.76 -4.34
CA SER A 120 -3.93 -22.42 -3.32
C SER A 120 -4.90 -22.87 -2.22
N HIS A 121 -4.70 -24.07 -1.70
CA HIS A 121 -5.49 -24.58 -0.58
C HIS A 121 -5.28 -23.64 0.62
N ASP A 122 -6.23 -22.72 0.86
CA ASP A 122 -6.12 -21.72 1.94
C ASP A 122 -6.02 -22.33 3.34
N GLU A 123 -6.31 -23.63 3.49
CA GLU A 123 -6.20 -24.35 4.77
C GLU A 123 -4.74 -24.52 5.24
N ASP A 124 -3.77 -24.26 4.36
CA ASP A 124 -2.34 -24.39 4.65
C ASP A 124 -1.64 -23.06 5.01
N ASP A 125 -2.30 -21.90 4.94
CA ASP A 125 -1.69 -20.59 5.26
C ASP A 125 -1.63 -20.33 6.78
N LYS A 126 -0.99 -21.25 7.51
CA LYS A 126 -0.91 -21.22 8.99
C LYS A 126 0.02 -20.14 9.52
N ASP A 127 1.05 -19.78 8.76
CA ASP A 127 2.06 -18.78 9.13
C ASP A 127 1.80 -17.40 8.50
N GLY A 128 0.85 -17.30 7.57
CA GLY A 128 0.44 -16.09 6.87
C GLY A 128 1.32 -15.73 5.67
N MET A 129 2.32 -16.55 5.34
CA MET A 129 3.35 -16.27 4.32
C MET A 129 3.19 -17.12 3.06
N LEU A 130 2.00 -17.66 2.81
CA LEU A 130 1.66 -18.24 1.51
C LEU A 130 1.63 -17.12 0.46
N ILE A 131 2.68 -17.07 -0.38
CA ILE A 131 2.86 -16.10 -1.47
C ILE A 131 3.20 -16.89 -2.74
N ASP A 132 2.82 -16.37 -3.92
CA ASP A 132 3.24 -16.95 -5.20
C ASP A 132 4.77 -16.90 -5.35
N GLU A 133 5.39 -18.07 -5.40
CA GLU A 133 6.84 -18.23 -5.44
C GLU A 133 7.41 -18.05 -6.85
N GLN A 134 6.60 -18.12 -7.91
CA GLN A 134 7.09 -18.07 -9.29
C GLN A 134 7.88 -16.78 -9.59
N MET A 135 7.37 -15.63 -9.13
CA MET A 135 8.05 -14.35 -9.31
C MET A 135 9.33 -14.24 -8.47
N PHE A 136 9.35 -14.89 -7.30
CA PHE A 136 10.54 -14.93 -6.45
C PHE A 136 11.60 -15.87 -6.99
N GLU A 137 11.23 -17.01 -7.57
CA GLU A 137 12.15 -17.92 -8.24
C GLU A 137 12.83 -17.26 -9.43
N ILE A 138 12.12 -16.41 -10.19
CA ILE A 138 12.73 -15.65 -11.29
C ILE A 138 13.72 -14.60 -10.74
N ARG A 139 13.35 -13.87 -9.68
CA ARG A 139 14.15 -12.76 -9.14
C ARG A 139 15.37 -13.24 -8.32
N PHE A 140 15.21 -14.34 -7.59
CA PHE A 140 16.18 -14.89 -6.64
C PHE A 140 16.46 -16.37 -6.94
N LYS A 141 16.78 -16.68 -8.21
CA LYS A 141 17.02 -18.05 -8.68
C LYS A 141 18.25 -18.74 -8.08
N ASP A 142 19.23 -17.95 -7.65
CA ASP A 142 20.56 -18.46 -7.29
C ASP A 142 20.64 -18.95 -5.83
N ASP A 143 19.63 -18.66 -5.00
CA ASP A 143 19.60 -19.07 -3.60
C ASP A 143 18.17 -19.25 -3.06
N LEU A 144 18.09 -19.70 -1.80
CA LEU A 144 16.83 -19.93 -1.09
C LEU A 144 16.50 -18.79 -0.11
N ARG A 145 16.94 -17.54 -0.38
CA ARG A 145 16.79 -16.44 0.59
C ARG A 145 15.35 -16.19 1.03
N VAL A 146 14.38 -16.40 0.14
CA VAL A 146 12.95 -16.21 0.47
C VAL A 146 12.48 -17.27 1.47
N HIS A 147 12.93 -18.52 1.32
CA HIS A 147 12.66 -19.58 2.28
C HIS A 147 13.27 -19.27 3.65
N GLU A 148 14.49 -18.75 3.66
CA GLU A 148 15.17 -18.35 4.90
C GLU A 148 14.47 -17.17 5.58
N VAL A 149 14.03 -16.16 4.82
CA VAL A 149 13.25 -15.03 5.36
C VAL A 149 11.92 -15.52 5.93
N LYS A 150 11.19 -16.42 5.23
CA LYS A 150 9.97 -17.04 5.77
C LYS A 150 10.25 -17.79 7.07
N ARG A 151 11.36 -18.54 7.16
CA ARG A 151 11.79 -19.23 8.39
C ARG A 151 12.06 -18.26 9.54
N LEU A 152 12.75 -17.15 9.27
CA LEU A 152 13.11 -16.14 10.27
C LEU A 152 11.89 -15.35 10.78
N LEU A 153 10.90 -15.11 9.92
CA LEU A 153 9.71 -14.32 10.24
C LEU A 153 8.52 -15.16 10.73
N ASN A 154 8.66 -16.48 10.80
CA ASN A 154 7.60 -17.35 11.30
C ASN A 154 7.38 -17.12 12.81
N SER A 155 6.16 -16.70 13.15
CA SER A 155 5.73 -16.44 14.52
C SER A 155 4.66 -17.41 15.01
N SER A 156 4.37 -18.47 14.25
CA SER A 156 3.25 -19.40 14.48
C SER A 156 3.69 -20.78 14.98
N VAL A 157 4.98 -20.95 15.22
CA VAL A 157 5.61 -22.20 15.67
C VAL A 157 6.42 -21.94 16.94
N PRO A 158 6.47 -22.89 17.90
CA PRO A 158 7.25 -22.73 19.13
C PRO A 158 8.74 -22.50 18.85
N VAL A 159 9.37 -21.63 19.64
CA VAL A 159 10.80 -21.32 19.51
C VAL A 159 11.64 -22.37 20.25
N THR A 160 12.77 -22.80 19.70
CA THR A 160 13.71 -23.66 20.42
C THR A 160 14.42 -22.88 21.53
N VAL A 161 14.30 -23.36 22.76
CA VAL A 161 14.97 -22.82 23.95
C VAL A 161 16.17 -23.70 24.26
N SER A 162 17.38 -23.12 24.15
CA SER A 162 18.62 -23.82 24.47
C SER A 162 19.27 -23.18 25.69
N VAL A 163 19.28 -23.96 26.77
CA VAL A 163 19.89 -23.63 28.06
C VAL A 163 20.59 -24.90 28.55
N GLU A 164 21.84 -24.77 28.99
CA GLU A 164 22.61 -25.87 29.55
C GLU A 164 22.35 -25.98 31.05
N GLN A 165 21.92 -27.16 31.52
CA GLN A 165 21.73 -27.41 32.95
C GLN A 165 23.09 -27.61 33.63
N LYS A 166 23.48 -26.67 34.48
CA LYS A 166 24.71 -26.79 35.29
C LYS A 166 24.57 -27.89 36.35
N PRO A 167 25.64 -28.63 36.69
CA PRO A 167 25.58 -29.74 37.66
C PRO A 167 25.06 -29.34 39.04
N ASP A 168 25.33 -28.10 39.47
CA ASP A 168 24.91 -27.58 40.79
C ASP A 168 23.48 -27.02 40.80
N MET A 169 22.77 -27.06 39.66
CA MET A 169 21.46 -26.44 39.50
C MET A 169 20.33 -27.44 39.69
N ASN A 170 19.40 -27.12 40.62
CA ASN A 170 18.19 -27.91 40.79
C ASN A 170 17.20 -27.72 39.61
N ASP A 171 16.30 -28.68 39.42
CA ASP A 171 15.36 -28.68 38.29
C ASP A 171 14.43 -27.47 38.27
N HIS A 172 14.05 -26.94 39.43
CA HIS A 172 13.20 -25.76 39.53
C HIS A 172 13.93 -24.48 39.05
N ALA A 173 15.19 -24.33 39.42
CA ALA A 173 16.04 -23.23 38.98
C ALA A 173 16.33 -23.33 37.49
N PHE A 174 16.55 -24.54 36.97
CA PHE A 174 16.70 -24.78 35.53
C PHE A 174 15.43 -24.39 34.75
N ALA A 175 14.25 -24.83 35.19
CA ALA A 175 12.98 -24.46 34.57
C ALA A 175 12.77 -22.95 34.54
N LYS A 176 13.11 -22.25 35.63
CA LYS A 176 13.03 -20.78 35.71
C LYS A 176 14.02 -20.09 34.74
N GLU A 177 15.19 -20.67 34.52
CA GLU A 177 16.16 -20.17 33.53
C GLU A 177 15.64 -20.37 32.10
N GLU A 178 15.04 -21.53 31.79
CA GLU A 178 14.36 -21.78 30.52
C GLU A 178 13.19 -20.79 30.28
N GLU A 179 12.36 -20.53 31.29
CA GLU A 179 11.29 -19.54 31.24
C GLU A 179 11.81 -18.11 30.99
N SER A 180 12.89 -17.72 31.70
CA SER A 180 13.52 -16.40 31.51
C SER A 180 14.08 -16.24 30.11
N LYS A 181 14.73 -17.30 29.58
CA LYS A 181 15.22 -17.33 28.20
C LYS A 181 14.08 -17.27 27.19
N LEU A 182 12.99 -18.00 27.44
CA LEU A 182 11.79 -17.96 26.61
C LEU A 182 11.18 -16.55 26.59
N LEU A 183 11.08 -15.86 27.72
CA LEU A 183 10.57 -14.49 27.76
C LEU A 183 11.37 -13.53 26.86
N ILE A 184 12.70 -13.65 26.83
CA ILE A 184 13.57 -12.87 25.94
C ILE A 184 13.29 -13.21 24.47
N LEU A 185 13.17 -14.50 24.14
CA LEU A 185 12.85 -14.95 22.78
C LEU A 185 11.44 -14.51 22.35
N SER A 186 10.47 -14.51 23.26
CA SER A 186 9.11 -14.05 23.02
C SER A 186 9.05 -12.56 22.72
N LYS A 187 9.91 -11.72 23.33
CA LYS A 187 10.04 -10.29 22.94
C LYS A 187 10.45 -10.14 21.48
N ARG A 188 11.36 -10.98 20.98
CA ARG A 188 11.70 -11.03 19.56
C ARG A 188 10.50 -11.51 18.74
N THR A 189 9.85 -12.62 19.11
CA THR A 189 8.70 -13.17 18.37
C THR A 189 7.55 -12.16 18.23
N MET A 190 7.28 -11.39 19.29
CA MET A 190 6.28 -10.31 19.30
C MET A 190 6.54 -9.19 18.26
N SER A 191 7.79 -9.03 17.81
CA SER A 191 8.16 -8.03 16.79
C SER A 191 8.09 -8.55 15.35
N LEU A 192 8.06 -9.88 15.14
CA LEU A 192 8.16 -10.49 13.81
C LEU A 192 6.97 -10.17 12.91
N SER A 193 5.77 -9.99 13.49
CA SER A 193 4.55 -9.69 12.74
C SER A 193 4.67 -8.43 11.88
N VAL A 194 5.37 -7.40 12.35
CA VAL A 194 5.59 -6.16 11.59
C VAL A 194 6.36 -6.44 10.31
N ALA A 195 7.47 -7.17 10.41
CA ALA A 195 8.30 -7.53 9.26
C ALA A 195 7.59 -8.52 8.33
N ARG A 196 6.81 -9.46 8.89
CA ARG A 196 5.95 -10.36 8.10
C ARG A 196 4.96 -9.58 7.23
N GLY A 197 4.31 -8.56 7.79
CA GLY A 197 3.39 -7.70 7.05
C GLY A 197 4.07 -6.94 5.90
N MET A 198 5.34 -6.56 6.06
CA MET A 198 6.13 -5.95 4.98
C MET A 198 6.49 -6.96 3.88
N LEU A 199 6.84 -8.19 4.25
CA LEU A 199 7.16 -9.26 3.30
C LEU A 199 5.94 -9.62 2.43
N THR A 200 4.77 -9.73 3.05
CA THR A 200 3.55 -10.22 2.39
C THR A 200 2.69 -9.09 1.82
N LEU A 201 3.16 -7.84 1.80
CA LEU A 201 2.37 -6.67 1.40
C LEU A 201 1.78 -6.83 -0.01
N GLY A 202 0.44 -6.78 -0.10
CA GLY A 202 -0.31 -6.81 -1.36
C GLY A 202 -0.14 -8.11 -2.17
N THR A 203 0.14 -9.23 -1.51
CA THR A 203 0.42 -10.51 -2.18
C THR A 203 -0.80 -11.42 -2.35
N ALA A 204 -1.94 -11.10 -1.75
CA ALA A 204 -3.14 -11.93 -1.82
C ALA A 204 -4.40 -11.17 -2.25
N GLU A 205 -5.24 -11.85 -3.01
CA GLU A 205 -6.59 -11.44 -3.33
C GLU A 205 -7.59 -12.13 -2.37
N PRO A 206 -8.44 -11.38 -1.65
CA PRO A 206 -9.37 -11.95 -0.70
C PRO A 206 -10.55 -12.63 -1.43
N LYS A 207 -10.93 -13.83 -0.97
CA LYS A 207 -12.14 -14.51 -1.43
C LYS A 207 -13.36 -13.93 -0.71
N SER A 208 -14.35 -13.44 -1.46
CA SER A 208 -15.53 -12.77 -0.90
C SER A 208 -16.37 -13.62 0.07
N SER A 209 -16.26 -14.95 0.02
CA SER A 209 -17.00 -15.87 0.91
C SER A 209 -16.25 -16.30 2.17
N LYS A 210 -14.96 -15.95 2.32
CA LYS A 210 -14.11 -16.38 3.43
C LYS A 210 -13.49 -15.20 4.15
N ALA A 211 -13.56 -15.24 5.48
CA ALA A 211 -12.81 -14.31 6.32
C ALA A 211 -11.32 -14.64 6.30
N VAL A 212 -10.48 -13.60 6.35
CA VAL A 212 -9.02 -13.70 6.36
C VAL A 212 -8.58 -14.56 7.53
N ILE A 213 -7.50 -15.33 7.35
CA ILE A 213 -6.86 -16.09 8.40
C ILE A 213 -5.78 -15.19 9.02
N ILE A 214 -5.93 -14.86 10.30
CA ILE A 214 -4.88 -14.20 11.07
C ILE A 214 -4.06 -15.32 11.70
N PRO A 215 -2.77 -15.47 11.35
CA PRO A 215 -1.92 -16.52 11.89
C PRO A 215 -1.85 -16.46 13.42
N THR A 216 -1.73 -17.60 14.08
CA THR A 216 -1.54 -17.63 15.54
C THR A 216 -0.17 -17.06 15.89
N LEU A 217 -0.10 -16.26 16.95
CA LEU A 217 1.15 -15.79 17.54
C LEU A 217 1.53 -16.76 18.67
N ASP A 218 2.45 -17.67 18.40
CA ASP A 218 2.89 -18.68 19.37
C ASP A 218 4.12 -18.18 20.14
N LEU A 219 3.96 -18.04 21.46
CA LEU A 219 5.02 -17.63 22.40
C LEU A 219 5.50 -18.78 23.28
N SER A 220 5.15 -20.03 22.93
CA SER A 220 5.66 -21.22 23.59
C SER A 220 7.07 -21.56 23.12
N GLY A 221 7.82 -22.24 23.99
CA GLY A 221 9.15 -22.73 23.74
C GLY A 221 9.20 -24.26 23.69
N ARG A 222 10.17 -24.82 22.96
CA ARG A 222 10.56 -26.22 23.09
C ARG A 222 11.99 -26.33 23.59
N SER A 223 12.17 -26.99 24.73
CA SER A 223 13.49 -27.23 25.30
C SER A 223 14.35 -28.07 24.36
N SER A 224 15.56 -27.62 24.03
CA SER A 224 16.48 -28.33 23.13
C SER A 224 17.00 -29.65 23.72
N THR A 225 17.05 -29.77 25.05
CA THR A 225 17.59 -30.94 25.75
C THR A 225 16.52 -31.99 26.04
N SER A 226 15.31 -31.56 26.41
CA SER A 226 14.24 -32.46 26.85
C SER A 226 13.05 -32.54 25.89
N ASN A 227 13.01 -31.71 24.84
CA ASN A 227 11.89 -31.53 23.91
C ASN A 227 10.53 -31.25 24.60
N LYS A 228 10.56 -30.81 25.87
CA LYS A 228 9.38 -30.40 26.64
C LYS A 228 8.94 -29.01 26.22
N THR A 229 7.64 -28.76 26.29
CA THR A 229 7.07 -27.44 26.06
C THR A 229 7.28 -26.56 27.29
N VAL A 230 7.93 -25.42 27.10
CA VAL A 230 8.09 -24.36 28.09
C VAL A 230 7.05 -23.28 27.77
N GLN A 231 6.34 -22.79 28.78
CA GLN A 231 5.34 -21.74 28.62
C GLN A 231 5.58 -20.60 29.59
N ILE A 232 5.23 -19.39 29.17
CA ILE A 232 5.24 -18.21 30.03
C ILE A 232 3.91 -18.18 30.81
N PRO A 233 3.90 -17.82 32.10
CA PRO A 233 2.66 -17.65 32.87
C PRO A 233 1.68 -16.66 32.21
N GLN A 234 0.38 -17.01 32.20
CA GLN A 234 -0.66 -16.21 31.53
C GLN A 234 -0.85 -14.81 32.13
N SER A 235 -0.57 -14.63 33.43
CA SER A 235 -0.66 -13.33 34.10
C SER A 235 0.23 -12.28 33.44
N ASP A 236 1.41 -12.69 32.98
CA ASP A 236 2.42 -11.80 32.44
C ASP A 236 2.18 -11.51 30.95
N LEU A 237 1.48 -12.42 30.26
CA LEU A 237 1.20 -12.37 28.82
C LEU A 237 0.10 -11.38 28.45
N ASN A 238 -0.94 -11.24 29.25
CA ASN A 238 -2.15 -10.49 28.84
C ASN A 238 -1.88 -9.01 28.53
N ALA A 239 -1.03 -8.35 29.32
CA ALA A 239 -0.65 -6.96 29.04
C ALA A 239 0.36 -6.85 27.88
N LEU A 240 1.26 -7.83 27.75
CA LEU A 240 2.30 -7.85 26.72
C LEU A 240 1.75 -8.13 25.32
N LEU A 241 0.67 -8.92 25.21
CA LEU A 241 0.12 -9.41 23.94
C LEU A 241 -0.76 -8.40 23.19
N LEU A 242 -1.16 -7.30 23.82
CA LEU A 242 -2.08 -6.33 23.22
C LEU A 242 -1.59 -5.78 21.87
N TRP A 243 -0.40 -5.17 21.85
CA TRP A 243 0.22 -4.62 20.63
C TRP A 243 0.74 -5.68 19.65
N PRO A 244 1.39 -6.78 20.09
CA PRO A 244 1.79 -7.86 19.21
C PRO A 244 0.62 -8.47 18.44
N ASN A 245 -0.53 -8.68 19.09
CA ASN A 245 -1.75 -9.14 18.43
C ASN A 245 -2.30 -8.10 17.45
N PHE A 246 -2.25 -6.81 17.81
CA PHE A 246 -2.57 -5.73 16.88
C PHE A 246 -1.69 -5.81 15.62
N HIS A 247 -0.36 -5.83 15.76
CA HIS A 247 0.57 -5.95 14.62
C HIS A 247 0.37 -7.25 13.82
N ASN A 248 0.03 -8.36 14.49
CA ASN A 248 -0.29 -9.63 13.86
C ASN A 248 -1.52 -9.50 12.93
N GLY A 249 -2.55 -8.80 13.39
CA GLY A 249 -3.72 -8.44 12.60
C GLY A 249 -3.40 -7.48 11.45
N VAL A 250 -2.56 -6.47 11.69
CA VAL A 250 -2.09 -5.55 10.63
C VAL A 250 -1.40 -6.31 9.52
N ALA A 251 -0.49 -7.23 9.86
CA ALA A 251 0.25 -8.03 8.90
C ALA A 251 -0.68 -8.90 8.02
N ALA A 252 -1.69 -9.51 8.63
CA ALA A 252 -2.69 -10.29 7.90
C ALA A 252 -3.53 -9.42 6.95
N GLY A 253 -3.87 -8.18 7.36
CA GLY A 253 -4.62 -7.24 6.52
C GLY A 253 -3.80 -6.61 5.40
N LEU A 254 -2.51 -6.31 5.62
CA LEU A 254 -1.60 -5.77 4.61
C LEU A 254 -1.34 -6.75 3.46
N LYS A 255 -1.60 -8.04 3.68
CA LYS A 255 -1.52 -9.06 2.64
C LYS A 255 -2.48 -8.80 1.48
N ILE A 256 -3.61 -8.13 1.76
CA ILE A 256 -4.65 -7.85 0.78
C ILE A 256 -4.15 -6.81 -0.23
N ALA A 257 -4.16 -7.15 -1.52
CA ALA A 257 -3.78 -6.23 -2.58
C ALA A 257 -4.67 -4.98 -2.59
N ARG A 258 -4.06 -3.84 -2.93
CA ARG A 258 -4.75 -2.53 -3.00
C ARG A 258 -5.69 -2.46 -4.21
N GLU A 259 -5.22 -2.96 -5.35
CA GLU A 259 -5.89 -2.90 -6.64
C GLU A 259 -6.58 -4.24 -6.94
N ASN A 260 -7.62 -4.22 -7.79
CA ASN A 260 -8.35 -5.41 -8.27
C ASN A 260 -9.04 -6.28 -7.20
N CYS A 261 -9.18 -5.81 -5.96
CA CYS A 261 -9.85 -6.53 -4.88
C CYS A 261 -11.29 -6.06 -4.65
N LYS A 262 -12.27 -6.98 -4.71
CA LYS A 262 -13.67 -6.73 -4.35
C LYS A 262 -13.87 -6.84 -2.84
N VAL A 263 -13.33 -5.88 -2.10
CA VAL A 263 -13.60 -5.73 -0.66
C VAL A 263 -14.87 -4.89 -0.50
N ASP A 264 -15.96 -5.55 -0.14
CA ASP A 264 -17.22 -4.89 0.19
C ASP A 264 -17.41 -4.76 1.70
N SER A 265 -18.36 -3.92 2.11
CA SER A 265 -18.67 -3.68 3.52
C SER A 265 -19.12 -4.95 4.24
N THR A 266 -19.85 -5.84 3.54
CA THR A 266 -20.28 -7.15 4.04
C THR A 266 -19.12 -8.07 4.36
N TRP A 267 -18.06 -8.07 3.56
CA TRP A 267 -16.86 -8.86 3.79
C TRP A 267 -16.04 -8.32 4.96
N ILE A 268 -15.97 -6.99 5.11
CA ILE A 268 -15.35 -6.38 6.30
C ILE A 268 -16.13 -6.81 7.57
N LEU A 269 -17.46 -6.83 7.51
CA LEU A 269 -18.32 -7.29 8.60
C LEU A 269 -18.19 -8.80 8.88
N LEU A 270 -17.99 -9.62 7.85
CA LEU A 270 -17.74 -11.07 8.01
C LEU A 270 -16.50 -11.33 8.89
N ASN A 271 -15.43 -10.56 8.69
CA ASN A 271 -14.21 -10.68 9.48
C ASN A 271 -14.42 -10.30 10.96
N LYS A 272 -15.34 -9.36 11.23
CA LYS A 272 -15.76 -9.00 12.61
C LYS A 272 -16.34 -10.20 13.36
N LEU A 273 -17.18 -11.00 12.68
CA LEU A 273 -17.86 -12.16 13.28
C LEU A 273 -16.89 -13.28 13.67
N LYS A 274 -15.78 -13.43 12.92
CA LYS A 274 -14.80 -14.50 13.15
C LYS A 274 -13.89 -14.23 14.36
N TYR A 275 -13.51 -12.98 14.61
CA TYR A 275 -12.43 -12.66 15.57
C TYR A 275 -12.88 -12.07 16.90
N SER A 276 -14.19 -12.11 17.19
CA SER A 276 -14.84 -11.39 18.30
C SER A 276 -14.71 -9.86 18.15
N GLU A 277 -15.76 -9.13 18.50
CA GLU A 277 -15.92 -7.71 18.15
C GLU A 277 -14.88 -6.77 18.83
N LEU A 278 -14.14 -7.26 19.83
CA LEU A 278 -13.23 -6.48 20.70
C LEU A 278 -11.83 -7.12 20.79
N ASN A 279 -11.30 -7.63 19.69
CA ASN A 279 -9.96 -8.22 19.65
C ASN A 279 -8.94 -7.26 19.05
N ALA A 280 -7.78 -7.11 19.70
CA ALA A 280 -6.66 -6.32 19.19
C ALA A 280 -6.24 -6.74 17.77
N SER A 281 -6.31 -8.03 17.46
CA SER A 281 -6.01 -8.56 16.12
C SER A 281 -7.00 -8.04 15.07
N HIS A 282 -8.29 -7.94 15.41
CA HIS A 282 -9.29 -7.35 14.51
C HIS A 282 -9.08 -5.85 14.34
N SER A 283 -8.74 -5.13 15.42
CA SER A 283 -8.37 -3.71 15.33
C SER A 283 -7.20 -3.49 14.38
N GLY A 284 -6.15 -4.31 14.47
CA GLY A 284 -5.01 -4.26 13.57
C GLY A 284 -5.39 -4.56 12.12
N PHE A 285 -6.26 -5.54 11.90
CA PHE A 285 -6.79 -5.84 10.58
C PHE A 285 -7.53 -4.64 9.96
N LEU A 286 -8.41 -3.97 10.73
CA LEU A 286 -9.09 -2.75 10.28
C LEU A 286 -8.12 -1.62 9.95
N PHE A 287 -7.05 -1.46 10.74
CA PHE A 287 -6.01 -0.47 10.46
C PHE A 287 -5.35 -0.72 9.11
N ALA A 288 -4.97 -1.97 8.83
CA ALA A 288 -4.38 -2.36 7.55
C ALA A 288 -5.32 -2.12 6.36
N LEU A 289 -6.62 -2.41 6.50
CA LEU A 289 -7.61 -2.09 5.48
C LEU A 289 -7.69 -0.59 5.20
N GLY A 290 -7.54 0.25 6.22
CA GLY A 290 -7.46 1.70 6.07
C GLY A 290 -6.21 2.16 5.32
N LEU A 291 -5.05 1.57 5.61
CA LEU A 291 -3.80 1.84 4.89
C LEU A 291 -3.87 1.41 3.42
N MET A 292 -4.52 0.27 3.14
CA MET A 292 -4.73 -0.21 1.77
C MET A 292 -5.87 0.54 1.04
N GLY A 293 -6.58 1.44 1.70
CA GLY A 293 -7.67 2.24 1.11
C GLY A 293 -9.03 1.55 1.04
N HIS A 294 -9.13 0.30 1.49
CA HIS A 294 -10.36 -0.50 1.47
C HIS A 294 -11.42 -0.01 2.46
N LEU A 295 -11.03 0.76 3.48
CA LEU A 295 -11.96 1.32 4.46
C LEU A 295 -12.91 2.39 3.88
N SER A 296 -12.63 2.90 2.68
CA SER A 296 -13.56 3.77 1.92
C SER A 296 -14.89 3.09 1.59
N SER A 297 -14.90 1.75 1.47
CA SER A 297 -16.09 0.95 1.19
C SER A 297 -17.02 0.81 2.40
N LEU A 298 -16.55 1.10 3.62
CA LEU A 298 -17.31 0.91 4.84
C LEU A 298 -18.29 2.08 5.07
N PRO A 299 -19.60 1.83 5.19
CA PRO A 299 -20.58 2.86 5.50
C PRO A 299 -20.31 3.53 6.86
N LYS A 300 -20.62 4.83 6.93
CA LYS A 300 -20.46 5.64 8.17
C LYS A 300 -21.15 5.01 9.38
N LEU A 301 -22.31 4.39 9.19
CA LEU A 301 -23.07 3.74 10.27
C LEU A 301 -22.27 2.63 10.95
N HIS A 302 -21.58 1.79 10.18
CA HIS A 302 -20.73 0.72 10.73
C HIS A 302 -19.47 1.27 11.38
N LEU A 303 -18.92 2.36 10.85
CA LEU A 303 -17.80 3.03 11.50
C LEU A 303 -18.19 3.57 12.89
N HIS A 304 -19.39 4.15 13.02
CA HIS A 304 -19.90 4.57 14.33
C HIS A 304 -20.15 3.39 15.28
N ASP A 305 -20.67 2.26 14.80
CA ASP A 305 -20.85 1.04 15.61
C ASP A 305 -19.52 0.56 16.22
N TYR A 306 -18.42 0.63 15.48
CA TYR A 306 -17.11 0.29 16.03
C TYR A 306 -16.61 1.27 17.10
N LEU A 307 -16.84 2.57 16.90
CA LEU A 307 -16.33 3.60 17.81
C LEU A 307 -17.10 3.70 19.13
N ILE A 308 -18.43 3.49 19.10
CA ILE A 308 -19.28 3.52 20.30
C ILE A 308 -18.85 2.46 21.32
N LYS A 309 -18.24 1.37 20.87
CA LYS A 309 -17.75 0.30 21.74
C LYS A 309 -16.55 0.69 22.63
N GLY A 310 -15.92 1.83 22.37
CA GLY A 310 -14.90 2.41 23.25
C GLY A 310 -13.57 1.64 23.34
N HIS A 311 -13.33 0.64 22.49
CA HIS A 311 -12.06 -0.10 22.49
C HIS A 311 -10.94 0.74 21.88
N ALA A 312 -9.97 1.14 22.71
CA ALA A 312 -8.93 2.11 22.35
C ALA A 312 -8.19 1.77 21.05
N LEU A 313 -7.74 0.51 20.85
CA LEU A 313 -7.02 0.13 19.63
C LEU A 313 -7.91 0.15 18.38
N THR A 314 -9.20 -0.15 18.51
CA THR A 314 -10.14 -0.08 17.38
C THR A 314 -10.34 1.37 16.97
N THR A 315 -10.46 2.27 17.95
CA THR A 315 -10.53 3.71 17.69
C THR A 315 -9.27 4.21 16.99
N VAL A 316 -8.08 3.87 17.50
CA VAL A 316 -6.80 4.21 16.86
C VAL A 316 -6.74 3.71 15.41
N ALA A 317 -7.10 2.45 15.19
CA ALA A 317 -7.11 1.83 13.86
C ALA A 317 -8.03 2.56 12.87
N LEU A 318 -9.23 2.93 13.31
CA LEU A 318 -10.21 3.60 12.46
C LEU A 318 -9.87 5.07 12.22
N LEU A 319 -9.39 5.81 13.22
CA LEU A 319 -9.01 7.21 13.06
C LEU A 319 -7.88 7.33 12.03
N ILE A 320 -6.79 6.59 12.23
CA ILE A 320 -5.64 6.66 11.33
C ILE A 320 -5.99 5.99 9.99
N GLY A 321 -6.69 4.86 10.00
CA GLY A 321 -7.09 4.14 8.79
C GLY A 321 -7.99 4.97 7.87
N THR A 322 -8.98 5.68 8.42
CA THR A 322 -9.86 6.55 7.61
C THR A 322 -9.14 7.77 7.07
N ALA A 323 -8.23 8.36 7.85
CA ALA A 323 -7.39 9.46 7.39
C ALA A 323 -6.39 9.01 6.30
N ALA A 324 -5.78 7.84 6.46
CA ALA A 324 -4.87 7.25 5.47
C ALA A 324 -5.56 6.95 4.13
N THR A 325 -6.82 6.53 4.16
CA THR A 325 -7.61 6.36 2.92
C THR A 325 -7.90 7.69 2.21
N LYS A 326 -7.87 8.82 2.94
CA LYS A 326 -8.29 10.15 2.48
C LYS A 326 -7.14 11.18 2.59
N ILE A 327 -5.92 10.76 2.32
CA ILE A 327 -4.74 11.62 2.46
C ILE A 327 -4.88 12.86 1.57
N GLY A 328 -4.70 14.04 2.16
CA GLY A 328 -4.73 15.33 1.46
C GLY A 328 -6.10 15.76 0.92
N THR A 329 -7.18 15.00 1.11
CA THR A 329 -8.48 15.31 0.48
C THR A 329 -9.31 16.34 1.24
N LYS A 330 -8.92 16.74 2.47
CA LYS A 330 -9.71 17.63 3.35
C LYS A 330 -11.18 17.19 3.54
N ASN A 331 -11.43 15.88 3.63
CA ASN A 331 -12.80 15.38 3.73
C ASN A 331 -13.47 15.83 5.05
N THR A 332 -14.58 16.55 4.94
CA THR A 332 -15.27 17.17 6.09
C THR A 332 -15.85 16.15 7.07
N ASP A 333 -16.32 14.99 6.58
CA ASP A 333 -16.84 13.94 7.46
C ASP A 333 -15.73 13.30 8.30
N ALA A 334 -14.60 12.98 7.66
CA ALA A 334 -13.42 12.46 8.36
C ALA A 334 -12.90 13.50 9.36
N TYR A 335 -12.83 14.77 8.98
CA TYR A 335 -12.43 15.85 9.88
C TYR A 335 -13.33 15.94 11.13
N LYS A 336 -14.66 15.95 10.95
CA LYS A 336 -15.61 15.96 12.08
C LYS A 336 -15.41 14.79 13.02
N LEU A 337 -15.15 13.59 12.48
CA LEU A 337 -14.86 12.40 13.27
C LEU A 337 -13.58 12.57 14.11
N LEU A 338 -12.51 13.10 13.52
CA LEU A 338 -11.25 13.34 14.21
C LEU A 338 -11.39 14.40 15.31
N CYS A 339 -12.14 15.48 15.06
CA CYS A 339 -12.39 16.53 16.05
C CYS A 339 -13.04 16.01 17.35
N LEU A 340 -13.89 14.99 17.26
CA LEU A 340 -14.51 14.37 18.44
C LEU A 340 -13.50 13.67 19.36
N HIS A 341 -12.30 13.38 18.85
CA HIS A 341 -11.26 12.65 19.55
C HIS A 341 -10.04 13.52 19.91
N LEU A 342 -10.12 14.85 19.71
CA LEU A 342 -9.07 15.79 20.09
C LEU A 342 -9.65 16.96 20.88
N ASP A 343 -9.29 17.07 22.15
CA ASP A 343 -9.86 18.07 23.08
C ASP A 343 -9.80 19.51 22.56
N SER A 344 -8.68 19.88 21.92
CA SER A 344 -8.46 21.25 21.42
C SER A 344 -9.32 21.62 20.21
N LEU A 345 -10.02 20.66 19.62
CA LEU A 345 -10.99 20.86 18.54
C LEU A 345 -12.43 20.68 19.00
N LEU A 346 -12.67 20.28 20.25
CA LEU A 346 -14.02 20.15 20.78
C LEU A 346 -14.65 21.54 21.00
N PRO A 347 -15.95 21.70 20.71
CA PRO A 347 -16.67 22.91 21.08
C PRO A 347 -16.62 23.13 22.60
N PRO A 348 -16.55 24.39 23.08
CA PRO A 348 -16.53 24.71 24.51
C PRO A 348 -17.82 24.30 25.27
N THR A 349 -18.85 23.86 24.55
CA THR A 349 -20.12 23.35 25.08
C THR A 349 -20.14 21.82 25.23
N ALA A 350 -19.13 21.11 24.72
CA ALA A 350 -19.04 19.66 24.89
C ALA A 350 -18.77 19.34 26.37
N LEU A 351 -19.57 18.44 26.95
CA LEU A 351 -19.29 17.83 28.25
C LEU A 351 -17.86 17.27 28.28
N GLU A 352 -17.23 17.24 29.46
CA GLU A 352 -15.93 16.60 29.67
C GLU A 352 -15.97 15.13 29.24
N LEU A 353 -15.58 14.88 27.98
CA LEU A 353 -15.46 13.54 27.43
C LEU A 353 -14.11 12.98 27.88
N ASN A 354 -14.12 11.90 28.64
CA ASN A 354 -12.90 11.17 28.98
C ASN A 354 -12.41 10.39 27.75
N ILE A 355 -11.59 11.04 26.92
CA ILE A 355 -11.01 10.44 25.70
C ILE A 355 -9.64 9.85 26.04
N PRO A 356 -9.42 8.54 25.80
CA PRO A 356 -8.12 7.93 26.04
C PRO A 356 -6.99 8.64 25.28
N ARG A 357 -5.86 8.87 25.94
CA ARG A 357 -4.76 9.67 25.40
C ARG A 357 -4.17 9.10 24.11
N ILE A 358 -4.13 7.77 23.99
CA ILE A 358 -3.74 7.08 22.76
C ILE A 358 -4.64 7.43 21.57
N SER A 359 -5.94 7.62 21.79
CA SER A 359 -6.90 8.03 20.76
C SER A 359 -6.68 9.49 20.36
N GLN A 360 -6.32 10.37 21.31
CA GLN A 360 -5.97 11.76 21.02
C GLN A 360 -4.70 11.85 20.17
N THR A 361 -3.67 11.08 20.51
CA THR A 361 -2.43 11.00 19.74
C THR A 361 -2.68 10.48 18.33
N ALA A 362 -3.51 9.44 18.19
CA ALA A 362 -3.93 8.93 16.89
C ALA A 362 -4.74 9.97 16.09
N SER A 363 -5.64 10.72 16.73
CA SER A 363 -6.40 11.79 16.09
C SER A 363 -5.50 12.92 15.58
N ALA A 364 -4.53 13.36 16.38
CA ALA A 364 -3.56 14.39 15.98
C ALA A 364 -2.77 13.96 14.73
N LEU A 365 -2.24 12.73 14.71
CA LEU A 365 -1.55 12.18 13.55
C LEU A 365 -2.48 12.08 12.32
N SER A 366 -3.72 11.65 12.53
CA SER A 366 -4.74 11.50 11.49
C SER A 366 -5.11 12.83 10.83
N LEU A 367 -5.14 13.93 11.60
CA LEU A 367 -5.33 15.27 11.04
C LEU A 367 -4.19 15.63 10.08
N GLY A 368 -2.95 15.29 10.44
CA GLY A 368 -1.78 15.45 9.57
C GLY A 368 -1.93 14.74 8.23
N LEU A 369 -2.39 13.49 8.24
CA LEU A 369 -2.63 12.70 7.04
C LEU A 369 -3.78 13.29 6.18
N LEU A 370 -4.90 13.63 6.80
CA LEU A 370 -6.08 14.17 6.10
C LEU A 370 -5.81 15.53 5.43
N PHE A 371 -4.98 16.36 6.07
CA PHE A 371 -4.60 17.69 5.61
C PHE A 371 -3.17 17.74 5.01
N PHE A 372 -2.65 16.58 4.59
CA PHE A 372 -1.30 16.47 4.02
C PHE A 372 -1.09 17.44 2.84
N GLY A 373 -0.05 18.27 2.91
CA GLY A 373 0.31 19.24 1.87
C GLY A 373 -0.66 20.41 1.67
N THR A 374 -1.64 20.57 2.55
CA THR A 374 -2.72 21.54 2.33
C THR A 374 -2.42 22.96 2.79
N GLY A 375 -1.43 23.15 3.68
CA GLY A 375 -1.08 24.46 4.24
C GLY A 375 -2.17 25.09 5.11
N ASP A 376 -3.05 24.31 5.75
CA ASP A 376 -4.10 24.86 6.61
C ASP A 376 -3.53 25.48 7.90
N LEU A 377 -3.51 26.81 7.93
CA LEU A 377 -2.90 27.58 9.01
C LEU A 377 -3.67 27.52 10.32
N HIS A 378 -4.98 27.27 10.28
CA HIS A 378 -5.80 27.14 11.49
C HIS A 378 -5.40 25.87 12.26
N LEU A 379 -5.27 24.75 11.54
CA LEU A 379 -4.83 23.49 12.13
C LEU A 379 -3.38 23.56 12.62
N VAL A 380 -2.50 24.27 11.91
CA VAL A 380 -1.12 24.50 12.38
C VAL A 380 -1.11 25.21 13.73
N LYS A 381 -1.92 26.27 13.92
CA LYS A 381 -2.01 26.98 15.21
C LYS A 381 -2.45 26.05 16.34
N ILE A 382 -3.42 25.17 16.07
CA ILE A 382 -3.93 24.21 17.06
C ILE A 382 -2.85 23.18 17.40
N LEU A 383 -2.20 22.60 16.40
CA LEU A 383 -1.13 21.61 16.61
C LEU A 383 0.09 22.20 17.32
N LEU A 384 0.44 23.47 17.09
CA LEU A 384 1.49 24.17 17.85
C LEU A 384 1.16 24.31 19.34
N ARG A 385 -0.12 24.50 19.67
CA ARG A 385 -0.59 24.52 21.06
C ARG A 385 -0.54 23.12 21.68
N GLU A 386 -0.87 22.08 20.90
CA GLU A 386 -0.78 20.68 21.32
C GLU A 386 0.67 20.25 21.63
N ILE A 387 1.65 20.65 20.80
CA ILE A 387 3.07 20.35 21.03
C ILE A 387 3.54 20.93 22.39
N GLY A 388 3.11 22.15 22.71
CA GLY A 388 3.50 22.87 23.93
C GLY A 388 2.51 22.74 25.09
N LYS A 389 1.58 21.77 25.06
CA LYS A 389 0.52 21.63 26.06
C LYS A 389 1.14 21.29 27.43
N PRO A 390 0.89 22.09 28.49
CA PRO A 390 1.42 21.81 29.83
C PRO A 390 0.81 20.52 30.38
N PRO A 391 1.46 19.88 31.38
CA PRO A 391 0.82 18.76 32.08
C PRO A 391 -0.47 19.28 32.75
N GLY A 392 -1.57 18.55 32.61
CA GLY A 392 -2.79 18.85 33.33
C GLY A 392 -2.62 18.60 34.83
N VAL A 393 -3.65 18.97 35.60
CA VAL A 393 -3.68 18.77 37.06
C VAL A 393 -3.81 17.27 37.42
N GLU A 394 -4.31 16.46 36.49
CA GLU A 394 -4.55 15.03 36.68
C GLU A 394 -3.31 14.17 36.39
N ILE A 395 -3.05 13.18 37.24
CA ILE A 395 -1.92 12.24 37.12
C ILE A 395 -1.98 11.45 35.80
N GLU A 396 -3.18 11.13 35.31
CA GLU A 396 -3.40 10.43 34.03
C GLU A 396 -2.98 11.26 32.80
N SER A 397 -2.97 12.60 32.92
CA SER A 397 -2.53 13.50 31.85
C SER A 397 -1.00 13.50 31.62
N SER A 398 -0.24 12.86 32.53
CA SER A 398 1.22 12.82 32.49
C SER A 398 1.81 11.67 31.66
N ASN A 399 1.06 10.59 31.42
CA ASN A 399 1.54 9.43 30.65
C ASN A 399 1.48 9.68 29.14
N ASP A 400 2.52 9.30 28.39
CA ASP A 400 2.61 9.40 26.91
C ASP A 400 2.60 10.82 26.31
N ARG A 401 3.03 11.84 27.06
CA ARG A 401 3.11 13.23 26.58
C ARG A 401 4.03 13.37 25.36
N GLU A 402 5.15 12.65 25.39
CA GLU A 402 6.16 12.66 24.34
C GLU A 402 5.59 12.12 23.02
N SER A 403 4.82 11.02 23.09
CA SER A 403 4.14 10.41 21.94
C SER A 403 3.14 11.37 21.30
N HIS A 404 2.37 12.10 22.12
CA HIS A 404 1.41 13.10 21.65
C HIS A 404 2.10 14.30 21.00
N ALA A 405 3.11 14.86 21.67
CA ALA A 405 3.88 15.99 21.16
C ALA A 405 4.59 15.65 19.84
N LEU A 406 5.19 14.45 19.75
CA LEU A 406 5.80 13.94 18.52
C LEU A 406 4.76 13.81 17.41
N SER A 407 3.59 13.22 17.69
CA SER A 407 2.53 13.04 16.70
C SER A 407 1.95 14.36 16.21
N ALA A 408 1.77 15.35 17.09
CA ALA A 408 1.35 16.70 16.73
C ALA A 408 2.42 17.43 15.88
N GLY A 409 3.70 17.24 16.20
CA GLY A 409 4.83 17.74 15.41
C GLY A 409 4.90 17.13 14.01
N LEU A 410 4.74 15.81 13.91
CA LEU A 410 4.66 15.10 12.63
C LEU A 410 3.47 15.58 11.81
N ALA A 411 2.29 15.71 12.43
CA ALA A 411 1.09 16.20 11.76
C ALA A 411 1.26 17.62 11.23
N LEU A 412 1.88 18.52 12.02
CA LEU A 412 2.20 19.87 11.58
C LEU A 412 3.13 19.85 10.37
N GLY A 413 4.17 19.01 10.40
CA GLY A 413 5.10 18.81 9.28
C GLY A 413 4.40 18.30 8.03
N MET A 414 3.46 17.35 8.17
CA MET A 414 2.66 16.82 7.06
C MET A 414 1.75 17.89 6.44
N ILE A 415 1.12 18.75 7.24
CA ILE A 415 0.23 19.81 6.73
C ILE A 415 1.02 20.87 5.97
N MET A 416 2.20 21.24 6.47
CA MET A 416 3.05 22.30 5.91
C MET A 416 4.12 21.80 4.92
N ILE A 417 4.10 20.52 4.55
CA ILE A 417 5.11 19.94 3.67
C ILE A 417 5.19 20.70 2.34
N GLY A 418 6.40 21.12 1.95
CA GLY A 418 6.65 21.82 0.69
C GLY A 418 6.14 23.27 0.60
N GLN A 419 5.56 23.84 1.67
CA GLN A 419 4.96 25.18 1.65
C GLN A 419 5.97 26.34 1.78
N GLY A 420 7.18 26.06 2.28
CA GLY A 420 8.26 27.06 2.41
C GLY A 420 7.94 28.23 3.35
N THR A 421 8.72 29.30 3.24
CA THR A 421 8.62 30.48 4.12
C THR A 421 7.49 31.44 3.76
N ASP A 422 6.95 31.36 2.54
CA ASP A 422 6.06 32.40 2.02
C ASP A 422 4.63 32.28 2.57
N ASN A 423 4.14 31.06 2.80
CA ASN A 423 2.86 30.84 3.50
C ASN A 423 2.96 31.06 5.01
N MET A 424 4.17 31.03 5.59
CA MET A 424 4.38 31.24 7.03
C MET A 424 4.44 32.73 7.40
N LYS A 425 4.82 33.62 6.48
CA LYS A 425 4.81 35.09 6.67
C LYS A 425 3.40 35.69 6.78
N ILE A 426 2.38 34.97 6.33
CA ILE A 426 0.97 35.41 6.33
C ILE A 426 0.37 35.36 7.75
N LEU A 427 0.94 34.54 8.63
CA LEU A 427 0.66 34.60 10.05
C LEU A 427 1.66 35.60 10.65
N ASP A 428 1.18 36.65 11.30
CA ASP A 428 1.96 37.46 12.26
C ASP A 428 2.47 36.64 13.49
N TRP A 429 2.54 35.32 13.35
CA TRP A 429 3.03 34.35 14.31
C TRP A 429 4.28 33.70 13.74
N ASP A 430 5.37 33.88 14.46
CA ASP A 430 6.67 33.36 14.09
C ASP A 430 6.75 31.86 14.43
N VAL A 431 6.03 31.05 13.64
CA VAL A 431 5.93 29.58 13.80
C VAL A 431 7.32 28.94 13.88
N PHE A 432 8.27 29.45 13.10
CA PHE A 432 9.67 29.04 13.15
C PHE A 432 10.30 29.30 14.51
N ASN A 433 10.15 30.51 15.05
CA ASN A 433 10.68 30.85 16.36
C ASN A 433 10.02 30.04 17.47
N LEU A 434 8.73 29.73 17.39
CA LEU A 434 8.06 28.88 18.37
C LEU A 434 8.57 27.43 18.33
N LEU A 435 8.72 26.85 17.14
CA LEU A 435 9.30 25.52 16.97
C LEU A 435 10.77 25.48 17.43
N TYR A 436 11.54 26.53 17.09
CA TYR A 436 12.92 26.69 17.56
C TYR A 436 12.98 26.77 19.09
N ASN A 437 12.05 27.48 19.73
CA ASN A 437 11.95 27.54 21.18
C ASN A 437 11.59 26.18 21.81
N TYR A 438 10.68 25.41 21.18
CA TYR A 438 10.36 24.06 21.64
C TYR A 438 11.55 23.10 21.53
N ILE A 439 12.37 23.21 20.48
CA ILE A 439 13.59 22.41 20.30
C ILE A 439 14.65 22.80 21.33
N ASN A 440 14.92 24.10 21.49
CA ASN A 440 16.03 24.61 22.31
C ASN A 440 15.65 24.86 23.78
N ARG A 441 14.44 24.48 24.20
CA ARG A 441 13.92 24.67 25.56
C ARG A 441 13.94 26.13 26.03
N GLY A 442 13.70 27.08 25.12
CA GLY A 442 13.53 28.49 25.50
C GLY A 442 12.32 28.64 26.42
N LYS A 443 12.43 29.46 27.49
CA LYS A 443 11.26 29.82 28.31
C LYS A 443 10.19 30.38 27.37
N LYS A 444 8.94 29.91 27.50
CA LYS A 444 7.78 30.55 26.87
C LYS A 444 7.82 32.02 27.27
N ASN A 445 8.16 32.90 26.34
CA ASN A 445 7.67 34.27 26.46
C ASN A 445 6.16 34.15 26.34
N GLU A 446 5.46 34.53 27.40
CA GLU A 446 4.00 34.65 27.41
C GLU A 446 3.62 35.59 26.26
N LEU A 447 3.22 34.99 25.13
CA LEU A 447 2.51 35.70 24.08
C LEU A 447 1.05 35.74 24.54
N VAL A 448 0.65 36.95 24.93
CA VAL A 448 -0.68 37.42 25.36
C VAL A 448 -1.81 36.86 24.50
#